data_AF-A0A8T7GUU2-F1
#
_entry.id   AF-A0A8T7GUU2-F1
#
_cell.length_a   1.000
_cell.length_b   1.000
_cell.length_c   1.000
_cell.angle_alpha   90.00
_cell.angle_beta   90.00
_cell.angle_gamma   90.00
#
_symmetry.space_group_name_H-M   'P 1'
#
loop_
_entity.id
_entity.type
_entity.pdbx_description
1 polymer ?
#
loop_
_entity_poly.entity_id
_entity_poly.type
_entity_poly.pdbx_seq_one_letter_code
_entity_poly.pdbx_strand_id
1 'polypeptide(L)'
;MPGSLAPRLTAYREAAEGRATIRQYPYQPLPPPPRLRGVIQIDPEKCIGCGACATACPAKTLVFDRERARLVYSVTRCIFCLLCVETCPKGAITSLREYEILVEKTPTQVVKHEPARCIKCGRVYASKKLLEEVEKRVKRKLPHLKTCPLCKLEQAAMITAMRVLRARQAYRKR
;
A
#
# COMPACT_ATOMS: atom_id res chain seq x y z
N MET A 1 22.53 56.10 22.80
CA MET A 1 22.30 54.87 22.00
C MET A 1 22.69 53.68 22.85
N PRO A 2 21.73 52.84 23.29
CA PRO A 2 22.02 51.70 24.18
C PRO A 2 22.67 50.57 23.39
N GLY A 3 23.99 50.68 23.22
CA GLY A 3 24.85 49.70 22.56
C GLY A 3 25.47 48.72 23.55
N SER A 4 25.33 47.43 23.20
CA SER A 4 26.35 46.38 23.26
C SER A 4 26.76 45.67 24.57
N LEU A 5 26.02 45.78 25.69
CA LEU A 5 26.18 44.84 26.83
C LEU A 5 25.07 43.77 26.93
N ALA A 6 23.96 43.98 26.22
CA ALA A 6 22.83 43.05 26.20
C ALA A 6 23.20 41.60 25.80
N PRO A 7 24.09 41.33 24.81
CA PRO A 7 24.34 39.96 24.35
C PRO A 7 25.10 39.09 25.36
N ARG A 8 26.03 39.67 26.13
CA ARG A 8 26.77 38.92 27.17
C ARG A 8 25.86 38.55 28.32
N LEU A 9 25.02 39.49 28.76
CA LEU A 9 24.07 39.24 29.85
C LEU A 9 23.00 38.22 29.46
N THR A 10 22.52 38.23 28.21
CA THR A 10 21.63 37.17 27.71
C THR A 10 22.33 35.82 27.66
N ALA A 11 23.58 35.76 27.19
CA ALA A 11 24.35 34.51 27.17
C ALA A 11 24.59 33.94 28.58
N TYR A 12 24.90 34.79 29.57
CA TYR A 12 25.01 34.34 30.97
C TYR A 12 23.67 33.88 31.54
N ARG A 13 22.56 34.54 31.15
CA ARG A 13 21.21 34.17 31.57
C ARG A 13 20.78 32.82 30.99
N GLU A 14 21.02 32.60 29.70
CA GLU A 14 20.80 31.33 29.01
C GLU A 14 21.66 30.21 29.60
N ALA A 15 22.94 30.49 29.94
CA ALA A 15 23.81 29.53 30.60
C ALA A 15 23.34 29.18 32.02
N ALA A 16 22.70 30.12 32.73
CA ALA A 16 22.16 29.94 34.07
C ALA A 16 20.78 29.25 34.09
N GLU A 17 19.94 29.45 33.07
CA GLU A 17 18.60 28.84 32.94
C GLU A 17 18.65 27.32 32.66
N GLY A 18 19.85 26.76 32.45
CA GLY A 18 20.10 25.33 32.38
C GLY A 18 20.33 24.83 30.95
N ARG A 19 20.66 23.53 30.83
CA ARG A 19 20.93 22.93 29.52
C ARG A 19 19.63 22.64 28.78
N ALA A 20 19.61 22.98 27.49
CA ALA A 20 18.50 22.65 26.59
C ALA A 20 18.30 21.13 26.35
N THR A 21 19.25 20.28 26.77
CA THR A 21 19.14 18.83 26.70
C THR A 21 18.15 18.32 27.75
N ILE A 22 16.87 18.23 27.37
CA ILE A 22 15.75 17.82 28.24
C ILE A 22 15.97 16.41 28.82
N ARG A 23 16.71 15.53 28.13
CA ARG A 23 16.98 14.13 28.51
C ARG A 23 18.36 13.66 28.05
N GLN A 24 18.96 12.71 28.77
CA GLN A 24 20.20 12.06 28.36
C GLN A 24 19.93 10.94 27.34
N TYR A 25 19.96 11.25 26.06
CA TYR A 25 19.93 10.22 25.00
C TYR A 25 21.25 9.42 25.01
N PRO A 26 21.26 8.09 24.88
CA PRO A 26 20.13 7.17 24.62
C PRO A 26 19.44 6.61 25.88
N TYR A 27 19.94 6.90 27.08
CA TYR A 27 19.44 6.30 28.33
C TYR A 27 18.03 6.75 28.73
N GLN A 28 17.61 7.93 28.27
CA GLN A 28 16.30 8.49 28.57
C GLN A 28 15.64 8.97 27.26
N PRO A 29 14.82 8.13 26.60
CA PRO A 29 14.21 8.47 25.31
C PRO A 29 13.13 9.54 25.47
N LEU A 30 12.88 10.26 24.38
CA LEU A 30 11.75 11.19 24.28
C LEU A 30 10.50 10.40 23.89
N PRO A 31 9.36 10.58 24.61
CA PRO A 31 8.12 9.95 24.21
C PRO A 31 7.66 10.51 22.86
N PRO A 32 7.43 9.67 21.84
CA PRO A 32 6.99 10.15 20.54
C PRO A 32 5.57 10.74 20.63
N PRO A 33 5.22 11.71 19.76
CA PRO A 33 3.87 12.25 19.73
C PRO A 33 2.84 11.17 19.35
N PRO A 34 1.58 11.25 19.82
CA PRO A 34 0.58 10.19 19.61
C PRO A 34 0.29 9.84 18.15
N ARG A 35 0.48 10.80 17.23
CA ARG A 35 0.24 10.66 15.78
C ARG A 35 1.54 10.63 14.97
N LEU A 36 2.63 10.13 15.57
CA LEU A 36 3.89 9.95 14.86
C LEU A 36 3.68 9.02 13.64
N ARG A 37 4.23 9.44 12.50
CA ARG A 37 4.25 8.63 11.28
C ARG A 37 5.53 7.79 11.26
N GLY A 38 5.47 6.59 11.82
CA GLY A 38 6.58 5.64 11.82
C GLY A 38 6.51 4.60 10.71
N VAL A 39 7.26 3.53 10.88
CA VAL A 39 7.27 2.38 9.98
C VAL A 39 5.88 1.75 9.91
N ILE A 40 5.52 1.24 8.73
CA ILE A 40 4.25 0.54 8.56
C ILE A 40 4.40 -0.95 8.88
N GLN A 41 3.37 -1.53 9.48
CA GLN A 41 3.22 -2.96 9.66
C GLN A 41 2.03 -3.47 8.84
N ILE A 42 2.22 -4.60 8.15
CA ILE A 42 1.17 -5.21 7.34
C ILE A 42 0.68 -6.47 8.06
N ASP A 43 -0.61 -6.50 8.39
CA ASP A 43 -1.29 -7.65 8.96
C ASP A 43 -1.65 -8.66 7.83
N PRO A 44 -1.01 -9.84 7.78
CA PRO A 44 -1.24 -10.82 6.72
C PRO A 44 -2.63 -11.47 6.77
N GLU A 45 -3.29 -11.47 7.93
CA GLU A 45 -4.61 -12.06 8.11
C GLU A 45 -5.68 -11.19 7.46
N LYS A 46 -5.64 -9.89 7.77
CA LYS A 46 -6.55 -8.87 7.21
C LYS A 46 -6.23 -8.52 5.76
N CYS A 47 -4.98 -8.66 5.34
CA CYS A 47 -4.60 -8.36 3.96
C CYS A 47 -5.29 -9.34 3.00
N ILE A 48 -6.01 -8.77 2.03
CA ILE A 48 -6.68 -9.54 0.96
C ILE A 48 -5.87 -9.57 -0.34
N GLY A 49 -4.73 -8.88 -0.43
CA GLY A 49 -3.94 -8.82 -1.66
C GLY A 49 -4.60 -8.05 -2.81
N CYS A 50 -5.33 -6.96 -2.51
CA CYS A 50 -5.97 -6.13 -3.54
C CYS A 50 -5.00 -5.25 -4.34
N GLY A 51 -3.81 -4.98 -3.80
CA GLY A 51 -2.80 -4.13 -4.45
C GLY A 51 -3.10 -2.62 -4.45
N ALA A 52 -4.17 -2.16 -3.81
CA ALA A 52 -4.53 -0.73 -3.75
C ALA A 52 -3.41 0.13 -3.14
N CYS A 53 -2.78 -0.36 -2.08
CA CYS A 53 -1.66 0.32 -1.42
C CYS A 53 -0.41 0.46 -2.31
N ALA A 54 -0.17 -0.51 -3.20
CA ALA A 54 0.95 -0.46 -4.14
C ALA A 54 0.71 0.61 -5.23
N THR A 55 -0.52 0.74 -5.71
CA THR A 55 -0.92 1.79 -6.66
C THR A 55 -0.86 3.18 -6.03
N ALA A 56 -1.27 3.29 -4.77
CA ALA A 56 -1.31 4.57 -4.07
C ALA A 56 0.09 5.08 -3.65
N CYS A 57 1.10 4.22 -3.58
CA CYS A 57 2.40 4.58 -3.04
C CYS A 57 3.19 5.50 -4.01
N PRO A 58 3.44 6.79 -3.67
CA PRO A 58 4.19 7.69 -4.56
C PRO A 58 5.65 7.27 -4.72
N ALA A 59 6.25 6.73 -3.64
CA ALA A 59 7.63 6.27 -3.64
C ALA A 59 7.81 4.86 -4.24
N LYS A 60 6.72 4.15 -4.59
CA LYS A 60 6.74 2.76 -5.08
C LYS A 60 7.53 1.83 -4.16
N THR A 61 7.32 1.93 -2.85
CA THR A 61 7.95 1.06 -1.84
C THR A 61 7.16 -0.22 -1.58
N LEU A 62 5.86 -0.17 -1.88
CA LEU A 62 4.96 -1.31 -1.88
C LEU A 62 4.78 -1.82 -3.31
N VAL A 63 5.06 -3.10 -3.53
CA VAL A 63 4.91 -3.74 -4.83
C VAL A 63 4.06 -4.99 -4.67
N PHE A 64 2.98 -5.10 -5.45
CA PHE A 64 2.17 -6.30 -5.50
C PHE A 64 2.54 -7.13 -6.73
N ASP A 65 3.23 -8.24 -6.49
CA ASP A 65 3.60 -9.23 -7.50
C ASP A 65 2.39 -10.14 -7.74
N ARG A 66 1.72 -9.91 -8.88
CA ARG A 66 0.49 -10.62 -9.27
C ARG A 66 0.74 -12.08 -9.62
N GLU A 67 1.91 -12.42 -10.17
CA GLU A 67 2.24 -13.79 -10.56
C GLU A 67 2.42 -14.68 -9.34
N ARG A 68 3.09 -14.15 -8.32
CA ARG A 68 3.35 -14.87 -7.06
C ARG A 68 2.33 -14.56 -5.95
N ALA A 69 1.32 -13.73 -6.26
CA ALA A 69 0.31 -13.24 -5.32
C ALA A 69 0.91 -12.76 -3.99
N ARG A 70 1.95 -11.93 -4.03
CA ARG A 70 2.63 -11.43 -2.82
C ARG A 70 2.76 -9.91 -2.82
N LEU A 71 2.58 -9.32 -1.64
CA LEU A 71 2.84 -7.91 -1.38
C LEU A 71 4.23 -7.78 -0.74
N VAL A 72 5.07 -6.94 -1.31
CA VAL A 72 6.44 -6.68 -0.87
C VAL A 72 6.55 -5.23 -0.42
N TYR A 73 7.09 -5.00 0.77
CA TYR A 73 7.36 -3.67 1.33
C TYR A 73 8.86 -3.49 1.59
N SER A 74 9.41 -2.38 1.10
CA SER A 74 10.79 -1.97 1.37
C SER A 74 10.82 -0.60 2.03
N VAL A 75 11.27 -0.53 3.28
CA VAL A 75 11.30 0.72 4.06
C VAL A 75 12.33 1.73 3.55
N THR A 76 13.39 1.28 2.86
CA THR A 76 14.52 2.12 2.42
C THR A 76 14.14 3.31 1.55
N ARG A 77 13.05 3.20 0.77
CA ARG A 77 12.56 4.28 -0.11
C ARG A 77 11.30 4.96 0.45
N CYS A 78 10.86 4.56 1.64
CA CYS A 78 9.58 4.98 2.20
C CYS A 78 9.67 6.40 2.75
N ILE A 79 8.78 7.28 2.29
CA ILE A 79 8.68 8.67 2.77
C ILE A 79 7.69 8.85 3.93
N PHE A 80 7.19 7.74 4.49
CA PHE A 80 6.28 7.72 5.64
C PHE A 80 5.02 8.60 5.50
N CYS A 81 4.50 8.73 4.27
CA CYS A 81 3.31 9.55 3.98
C CYS A 81 1.98 8.95 4.49
N LEU A 82 1.96 7.66 4.84
CA LEU A 82 0.79 6.88 5.30
C LEU A 82 -0.39 6.76 4.33
N LEU A 83 -0.25 7.16 3.07
CA LEU A 83 -1.31 6.98 2.06
C LEU A 83 -1.72 5.49 1.88
N CYS A 84 -0.79 4.56 2.10
CA CYS A 84 -1.09 3.13 2.11
C CYS A 84 -2.01 2.67 3.26
N VAL A 85 -1.96 3.35 4.41
CA VAL A 85 -2.83 3.10 5.57
C VAL A 85 -4.25 3.55 5.25
N GLU A 86 -4.39 4.77 4.72
CA GLU A 86 -5.69 5.36 4.39
C GLU A 86 -6.40 4.65 3.24
N THR A 87 -5.66 4.22 2.22
CA THR A 87 -6.23 3.56 1.04
C THR A 87 -6.60 2.09 1.26
N CYS A 88 -6.19 1.49 2.38
CA CYS A 88 -6.44 0.08 2.63
C CYS A 88 -7.91 -0.18 3.00
N PRO A 89 -8.70 -0.89 2.17
CA PRO A 89 -10.13 -1.08 2.43
C PRO A 89 -10.43 -1.97 3.64
N LYS A 90 -9.45 -2.78 4.09
CA LYS A 90 -9.59 -3.68 5.25
C LYS A 90 -8.86 -3.16 6.49
N GLY A 91 -8.16 -2.01 6.40
CA GLY A 91 -7.30 -1.53 7.49
C GLY A 91 -6.20 -2.52 7.87
N ALA A 92 -5.65 -3.23 6.88
CA ALA A 92 -4.60 -4.24 7.09
C ALA A 92 -3.20 -3.62 7.29
N ILE A 93 -3.02 -2.33 7.04
CA ILE A 93 -1.75 -1.63 7.17
C ILE A 93 -1.90 -0.62 8.30
N THR A 94 -1.00 -0.65 9.27
CA THR A 94 -0.97 0.27 10.41
C THR A 94 0.38 1.00 10.47
N SER A 95 0.37 2.25 10.93
CA SER A 95 1.62 2.97 11.26
C SER A 95 2.01 2.67 12.69
N LEU A 96 3.23 2.21 12.89
CA LEU A 96 3.81 2.06 14.20
C LEU A 96 4.44 3.38 14.68
N ARG A 97 4.81 3.43 15.96
CA ARG A 97 5.38 4.63 16.60
C ARG A 97 6.89 4.54 16.81
N GLU A 98 7.54 3.47 16.34
CA GLU A 98 9.00 3.38 16.38
C GLU A 98 9.58 4.29 15.28
N TYR A 99 10.49 5.16 15.70
CA TYR A 99 11.26 6.05 14.82
C TYR A 99 12.74 5.65 14.75
N GLU A 100 13.22 4.86 15.72
CA GLU A 100 14.60 4.37 15.79
C GLU A 100 14.72 3.06 15.03
N ILE A 101 14.83 3.16 13.70
CA ILE A 101 14.81 2.02 12.80
C ILE A 101 16.16 1.78 12.16
N LEU A 102 16.66 0.55 12.29
CA LEU A 102 17.82 0.04 11.56
C LEU A 102 17.32 -0.93 10.50
N VAL A 103 17.76 -0.71 9.26
CA VAL A 103 17.34 -1.55 8.13
C VAL A 103 18.44 -2.56 7.83
N GLU A 104 18.29 -3.78 8.36
CA GLU A 104 19.25 -4.85 8.10
C GLU A 104 18.94 -5.61 6.80
N LYS A 105 17.65 -5.73 6.45
CA LYS A 105 17.19 -6.59 5.35
C LYS A 105 16.20 -5.86 4.44
N THR A 106 16.41 -6.04 3.14
CA THR A 106 15.52 -5.57 2.07
C THR A 106 15.15 -6.77 1.18
N PRO A 107 13.86 -7.07 0.95
CA PRO A 107 12.66 -6.36 1.40
C PRO A 107 12.39 -6.54 2.91
N THR A 108 11.75 -5.53 3.52
CA THR A 108 11.49 -5.47 4.97
C THR A 108 10.34 -6.39 5.37
N GLN A 109 9.25 -6.40 4.61
CA GLN A 109 8.10 -7.27 4.87
C GLN A 109 7.60 -7.88 3.55
N VAL A 110 7.21 -9.16 3.61
CA VAL A 110 6.63 -9.89 2.48
C VAL A 110 5.40 -10.64 2.95
N VAL A 111 4.24 -10.28 2.42
CA VAL A 111 2.96 -10.98 2.68
C VAL A 111 2.62 -11.82 1.46
N LYS A 112 2.52 -13.14 1.65
CA LYS A 112 2.15 -14.08 0.60
C LYS A 112 0.65 -14.39 0.68
N HIS A 113 0.00 -14.47 -0.47
CA HIS A 113 -1.38 -14.90 -0.59
C HIS A 113 -1.50 -16.11 -1.50
N GLU A 114 -2.60 -16.85 -1.35
CA GLU A 114 -2.90 -17.93 -2.26
C GLU A 114 -3.39 -17.38 -3.61
N PRO A 115 -2.75 -17.76 -4.73
CA PRO A 115 -3.08 -17.24 -6.06
C PRO A 115 -4.40 -17.84 -6.58
N ALA A 116 -5.22 -16.98 -7.18
CA ALA A 116 -6.39 -17.38 -7.95
C ALA A 116 -6.04 -17.46 -9.45
N ARG A 117 -6.35 -18.61 -10.05
CA ARG A 117 -6.09 -18.92 -11.46
C ARG A 117 -7.36 -18.80 -12.28
N CYS A 118 -7.21 -18.36 -13.52
CA CYS A 118 -8.34 -18.28 -14.45
C CYS A 118 -8.78 -19.67 -14.92
N ILE A 119 -10.09 -19.93 -14.94
CA ILE A 119 -10.65 -21.21 -15.43
C ILE A 119 -10.34 -21.44 -16.93
N LYS A 120 -10.36 -20.37 -17.74
CA LYS A 120 -10.15 -20.46 -19.20
C LYS A 120 -8.69 -20.67 -19.62
N CYS A 121 -7.74 -19.96 -19.00
CA CYS A 121 -6.33 -19.91 -19.46
C CYS A 121 -5.30 -20.31 -18.40
N GLY A 122 -5.71 -20.60 -17.16
CA GLY A 122 -4.80 -21.02 -16.08
C GLY A 122 -3.89 -19.93 -15.49
N ARG A 123 -3.83 -18.72 -16.10
CA ARG A 123 -2.99 -17.60 -15.61
C ARG A 123 -3.45 -17.12 -14.23
N VAL A 124 -2.49 -16.78 -13.38
CA VAL A 124 -2.75 -16.11 -12.10
C VAL A 124 -3.11 -14.65 -12.38
N TYR A 125 -4.17 -14.16 -11.74
CA TYR A 125 -4.61 -12.77 -11.95
C TYR A 125 -4.99 -12.02 -10.65
N ALA A 126 -5.30 -12.75 -9.58
CA ALA A 126 -5.73 -12.19 -8.29
C ALA A 126 -5.36 -13.14 -7.14
N SER A 127 -5.58 -12.71 -5.90
CA SER A 127 -5.56 -13.58 -4.71
C SER A 127 -6.94 -14.21 -4.48
N LYS A 128 -7.02 -15.39 -3.87
CA LYS A 128 -8.31 -16.01 -3.52
C LYS A 128 -9.12 -15.18 -2.52
N LYS A 129 -8.45 -14.67 -1.47
CA LYS A 129 -9.07 -13.77 -0.46
C LYS A 129 -9.76 -12.56 -1.10
N LEU A 130 -9.19 -11.98 -2.17
CA LEU A 130 -9.81 -10.85 -2.87
C LEU A 130 -11.13 -11.24 -3.53
N LEU A 131 -11.17 -12.40 -4.20
CA LEU A 131 -12.38 -12.84 -4.91
C LEU A 131 -13.51 -13.16 -3.92
N GLU A 132 -13.17 -13.86 -2.84
CA GLU A 132 -14.11 -14.15 -1.75
C GLU A 132 -14.65 -12.87 -1.10
N GLU A 133 -13.80 -11.87 -0.87
CA GLU A 133 -14.21 -10.58 -0.31
C GLU A 133 -15.16 -9.83 -1.26
N VAL A 134 -14.91 -9.87 -2.57
CA VAL A 134 -15.79 -9.26 -3.57
C VAL A 134 -17.16 -9.95 -3.59
N GLU A 135 -17.19 -11.29 -3.56
CA GLU A 135 -18.45 -12.05 -3.49
C GLU A 135 -19.23 -11.74 -2.21
N LYS A 136 -18.54 -11.64 -1.06
CA LYS A 136 -19.15 -11.21 0.22
C LYS A 136 -19.74 -9.80 0.14
N ARG A 137 -19.02 -8.85 -0.45
CA ARG A 137 -19.46 -7.46 -0.57
C ARG A 137 -20.65 -7.29 -1.52
N VAL A 138 -20.70 -8.06 -2.61
CA VAL A 138 -21.80 -8.01 -3.60
C VAL A 138 -23.00 -8.87 -3.19
N LYS A 139 -22.87 -9.75 -2.19
CA LYS A 139 -23.93 -10.66 -1.70
C LYS A 139 -24.54 -11.55 -2.79
N ARG A 140 -23.81 -11.80 -3.89
CA ARG A 140 -24.23 -12.66 -5.02
C ARG A 140 -23.02 -13.41 -5.55
N LYS A 141 -23.23 -14.66 -5.99
CA LYS A 141 -22.18 -15.44 -6.65
C LYS A 141 -22.01 -14.95 -8.09
N LEU A 142 -20.80 -14.52 -8.44
CA LEU A 142 -20.47 -13.97 -9.76
C LEU A 142 -19.61 -14.99 -10.51
N PRO A 143 -20.16 -15.84 -11.39
CA PRO A 143 -19.39 -16.87 -12.08
C PRO A 143 -18.30 -16.28 -12.98
N HIS A 144 -18.55 -15.10 -13.55
CA HIS A 144 -17.58 -14.36 -14.35
C HIS A 144 -16.42 -13.79 -13.52
N LEU A 145 -16.47 -13.79 -12.19
CA LEU A 145 -15.34 -13.31 -11.39
C LEU A 145 -14.13 -14.25 -11.53
N LYS A 146 -14.37 -15.55 -11.78
CA LYS A 146 -13.34 -16.60 -11.91
C LYS A 146 -12.54 -16.57 -13.22
N THR A 147 -12.88 -15.67 -14.15
CA THR A 147 -12.15 -15.45 -15.41
C THR A 147 -11.30 -14.18 -15.35
N CYS A 148 -10.08 -14.25 -15.88
CA CYS A 148 -9.16 -13.11 -15.86
C CYS A 148 -9.61 -11.98 -16.80
N PRO A 149 -9.13 -10.74 -16.58
CA PRO A 149 -9.47 -9.58 -17.42
C PRO A 149 -9.16 -9.79 -18.91
N LEU A 150 -8.04 -10.43 -19.23
CA LEU A 150 -7.63 -10.69 -20.62
C LEU A 150 -8.61 -11.64 -21.32
N CYS A 151 -8.96 -12.76 -20.68
CA CYS A 151 -9.94 -13.69 -21.25
C CYS A 151 -11.33 -13.08 -21.39
N LYS A 152 -11.73 -12.16 -20.50
CA LYS A 152 -12.98 -11.40 -20.63
C LYS A 152 -12.95 -10.46 -21.84
N LEU A 153 -11.83 -9.76 -22.04
CA LEU A 153 -11.62 -8.89 -23.20
C LEU A 153 -11.69 -9.68 -24.51
N GLU A 154 -11.00 -10.82 -24.59
CA GLU A 154 -11.06 -11.72 -25.76
C GLU A 154 -12.49 -12.19 -26.06
N GLN A 155 -13.24 -12.61 -25.04
CA GLN A 155 -14.62 -13.05 -25.19
C GLN A 155 -15.53 -11.91 -25.69
N ALA A 156 -15.39 -10.72 -25.11
CA ALA A 156 -16.15 -9.55 -25.53
C ALA A 156 -15.83 -9.12 -26.98
N ALA A 157 -14.55 -9.16 -27.36
CA ALA A 157 -14.10 -8.86 -28.72
C ALA A 157 -14.69 -9.87 -29.72
N MET A 158 -14.65 -11.17 -29.40
CA MET A 158 -15.20 -12.24 -30.23
C MET A 158 -16.72 -12.09 -30.44
N ILE A 159 -17.48 -11.78 -29.39
CA ILE A 159 -18.93 -11.55 -29.48
C ILE A 159 -19.24 -10.35 -30.37
N THR A 160 -18.49 -9.25 -30.18
CA THR A 160 -18.67 -8.02 -30.98
C THR A 160 -18.35 -8.29 -32.46
N ALA A 161 -17.25 -8.99 -32.75
CA ALA A 161 -16.89 -9.37 -34.12
C ALA A 161 -17.99 -10.21 -34.79
N MET A 162 -18.56 -11.20 -34.07
CA MET A 162 -19.69 -11.98 -34.59
C MET A 162 -20.92 -11.12 -34.88
N ARG A 163 -21.24 -10.14 -34.03
CA ARG A 163 -22.36 -9.21 -34.27
C ARG A 163 -22.13 -8.37 -35.53
N VAL A 164 -20.92 -7.85 -35.72
CA VAL A 164 -20.55 -7.08 -36.92
C VAL A 164 -20.64 -7.94 -38.18
N LEU A 165 -20.14 -9.18 -38.14
CA LEU A 165 -20.23 -10.10 -39.27
C LEU A 165 -21.67 -10.44 -39.63
N ARG A 166 -22.52 -10.73 -38.64
CA ARG A 166 -23.95 -10.99 -38.86
C ARG A 166 -24.66 -9.77 -39.46
N ALA A 167 -24.39 -8.57 -38.96
CA ALA A 167 -24.95 -7.34 -39.51
C ALA A 167 -24.51 -7.10 -40.97
N ARG A 168 -23.21 -7.32 -41.28
CA ARG A 168 -22.68 -7.24 -42.65
C ARG A 168 -23.33 -8.26 -43.58
N GLN A 169 -23.52 -9.50 -43.13
CA GLN A 169 -24.20 -10.54 -43.93
C GLN A 169 -25.67 -10.19 -44.18
N ALA A 170 -26.37 -9.64 -43.19
CA ALA A 170 -27.76 -9.19 -43.35
C ALA A 170 -27.87 -8.01 -44.33
N TYR A 171 -26.94 -7.06 -44.29
CA TYR A 171 -26.87 -5.95 -45.24
C TYR A 171 -26.65 -6.42 -46.68
N ARG A 172 -25.73 -7.37 -46.90
CA ARG A 172 -25.45 -7.92 -48.24
C ARG A 172 -26.60 -8.74 -48.85
N LYS A 173 -27.56 -9.20 -48.04
CA LYS A 173 -28.73 -9.98 -48.48
C LYS A 173 -29.95 -9.11 -48.79
N ARG A 174 -29.91 -7.82 -48.47
CA ARG A 174 -30.87 -6.82 -48.93
C ARG A 174 -30.39 -6.21 -50.22
#